data_AF-A0A1U9NDZ5-F1
#
_entry.id   AF-A0A1U9NDZ5-F1
#
_cell.length_a   1.000
_cell.length_b   1.000
_cell.length_c   1.000
_cell.angle_alpha   90.00
_cell.angle_beta   90.00
_cell.angle_gamma   90.00
#
_symmetry.space_group_name_H-M   'P 1'
#
loop_
_entity.id
_entity.type
_entity.pdbx_description
1 polymer ?
#
loop_
_entity_poly.entity_id
_entity_poly.type
_entity_poly.pdbx_seq_one_letter_code
_entity_poly.pdbx_strand_id
1 'polypeptide(L)'
;MFLHQYHKLLTRCLLMSAALWAMGSYAKAPVDKATSSKLYQQAVTQLGYSELATTFSRTKALAISSLANEEQLSLPELQAAAVLELIGAPLNDGEQALRDFIVHYSRHDSAYLGQLNEASLYQRIATQWYNSSAVAPSSFALELRQLIAQGIATGYNLVTTPWPLFATERHLIYGHSDIQHAQQLLALLASEGLQARVGLSRKTSAFLYRDDWGTLSQSLIELGNQRRLVEASEYDLHFEFPSAADKTRFVAAIDRYAKKESANQTGLIRGAWWQPFYRSHTAAEGFASATQIAVSNGKETALLLALPAQAPALVKAIQQLNPAWSVTPEAIWVNLAFHRYLRGGYK
;
A
#
# COMPACT_ATOMS: atom_id res chain seq x y z
N MET A 1 -55.79 -16.53 38.15
CA MET A 1 -54.49 -17.23 38.04
C MET A 1 -53.51 -16.38 37.22
N PHE A 2 -53.25 -15.14 37.65
CA PHE A 2 -52.39 -14.17 36.94
C PHE A 2 -51.96 -13.10 37.95
N LEU A 3 -51.17 -13.44 38.98
CA LEU A 3 -50.60 -12.43 39.89
C LEU A 3 -49.41 -12.91 40.73
N HIS A 4 -48.77 -14.04 40.38
CA HIS A 4 -47.62 -14.57 41.14
C HIS A 4 -46.33 -14.74 40.32
N GLN A 5 -46.30 -14.24 39.08
CA GLN A 5 -45.11 -14.33 38.20
C GLN A 5 -44.44 -12.98 37.89
N TYR A 6 -44.96 -11.85 38.39
CA TYR A 6 -44.36 -10.52 38.15
C TYR A 6 -43.38 -10.05 39.23
N HIS A 7 -43.33 -10.70 40.41
CA HIS A 7 -42.41 -10.31 41.48
C HIS A 7 -41.02 -10.97 41.43
N LYS A 8 -40.78 -11.93 40.54
CA LYS A 8 -39.43 -12.50 40.34
C LYS A 8 -38.66 -11.91 39.16
N LEU A 9 -39.29 -11.11 38.29
CA LEU A 9 -38.59 -10.41 37.21
C LEU A 9 -38.05 -9.02 37.63
N LEU A 10 -38.76 -8.31 38.51
CA LEU A 10 -38.37 -6.95 38.93
C LEU A 10 -37.16 -6.92 39.88
N THR A 11 -36.93 -7.98 40.68
CA THR A 11 -35.74 -8.05 41.55
C THR A 11 -34.45 -8.41 40.80
N ARG A 12 -34.54 -8.95 39.57
CA ARG A 12 -33.36 -9.18 38.72
C ARG A 12 -33.00 -7.97 37.85
N CYS A 13 -33.94 -7.07 37.54
CA CYS A 13 -33.63 -5.84 36.82
C CYS A 13 -33.00 -4.74 37.70
N LEU A 14 -33.23 -4.75 39.02
CA LEU A 14 -32.62 -3.79 39.96
C LEU A 14 -31.23 -4.21 40.47
N LEU A 15 -30.83 -5.46 40.29
CA LEU A 15 -29.45 -5.92 40.57
C LEU A 15 -28.53 -5.87 39.33
N MET A 16 -29.09 -5.79 38.11
CA MET A 16 -28.29 -5.54 36.90
C MET A 16 -28.02 -4.06 36.62
N SER A 17 -28.78 -3.14 37.21
CA SER A 17 -28.57 -1.69 37.05
C SER A 17 -27.54 -1.10 38.04
N ALA A 18 -27.27 -1.77 39.17
CA ALA A 18 -26.16 -1.42 40.06
C ALA A 18 -24.79 -1.93 39.55
N ALA A 19 -24.78 -2.97 38.70
CA ALA A 19 -23.56 -3.47 38.06
C ALA A 19 -23.14 -2.63 36.83
N LEU A 20 -24.06 -1.83 36.26
CA LEU A 20 -23.79 -0.97 35.09
C LEU A 20 -23.39 0.47 35.44
N TRP A 21 -23.40 0.85 36.72
CA TRP A 21 -22.83 2.13 37.18
C TRP A 21 -21.44 2.00 37.83
N ALA A 22 -20.90 0.78 37.92
CA ALA A 22 -19.54 0.51 38.40
C ALA A 22 -18.55 0.10 37.29
N MET A 23 -18.98 0.11 36.01
CA MET A 23 -18.11 -0.19 34.85
C MET A 23 -17.78 1.05 34.00
N GLY A 24 -18.03 2.25 34.55
CA GLY A 24 -17.75 3.55 33.94
C GLY A 24 -16.42 4.18 34.34
N SER A 25 -15.41 3.37 34.71
CA SER A 25 -14.03 3.85 34.80
C SER A 25 -13.08 2.75 34.36
N TYR A 26 -12.87 2.60 33.06
CA TYR A 26 -11.57 2.14 32.59
C TYR A 26 -10.57 3.26 32.91
N ALA A 27 -10.15 3.30 34.18
CA ALA A 27 -8.83 3.81 34.48
C ALA A 27 -7.88 2.97 33.61
N LYS A 28 -7.12 3.64 32.73
CA LYS A 28 -5.94 3.06 32.07
C LYS A 28 -5.24 2.21 33.14
N ALA A 29 -5.15 0.90 32.92
CA ALA A 29 -4.29 0.07 33.77
C ALA A 29 -2.93 0.78 33.81
N PRO A 30 -2.32 0.98 34.99
CA PRO A 30 -1.00 1.55 35.05
C PRO A 30 -0.10 0.65 34.21
N VAL A 31 0.42 1.19 33.11
CA VAL A 31 1.52 0.56 32.39
C VAL A 31 2.59 0.34 33.45
N ASP A 32 3.00 -0.92 33.67
CA ASP A 32 4.07 -1.25 34.59
C ASP A 32 5.33 -0.46 34.15
N LYS A 33 5.59 0.65 34.86
CA LYS A 33 6.62 1.63 34.49
C LYS A 33 8.03 1.03 34.46
N ALA A 34 8.26 -0.06 35.19
CA ALA A 34 9.54 -0.77 35.21
C ALA A 34 9.84 -1.54 33.91
N THR A 35 8.80 -1.89 33.13
CA THR A 35 8.95 -2.67 31.89
C THR A 35 9.21 -1.76 30.68
N SER A 36 8.68 -0.53 30.72
CA SER A 36 8.90 0.51 29.69
C SER A 36 10.33 1.08 29.69
N SER A 37 11.02 1.07 30.82
CA SER A 37 12.28 1.80 31.00
C SER A 37 13.45 1.19 30.21
N LYS A 38 13.50 -0.14 30.07
CA LYS A 38 14.56 -0.83 29.29
C LYS A 38 14.29 -0.88 27.78
N LEU A 39 13.08 -0.58 27.34
CA LEU A 39 12.69 -0.73 25.95
C LEU A 39 13.47 0.22 25.02
N TYR A 40 13.66 1.48 25.40
CA TYR A 40 14.39 2.45 24.58
C TYR A 40 15.85 2.06 24.38
N GLN A 41 16.51 1.62 25.46
CA GLN A 41 17.90 1.16 25.41
C GLN A 41 18.04 -0.09 24.53
N GLN A 42 17.13 -1.06 24.67
CA GLN A 42 17.09 -2.24 23.80
C GLN A 42 16.87 -1.86 22.34
N ALA A 43 15.97 -0.92 22.07
CA ALA A 43 15.66 -0.44 20.73
C ALA A 43 16.89 0.21 20.06
N VAL A 44 17.57 1.15 20.72
CA VAL A 44 18.78 1.76 20.13
C VAL A 44 19.89 0.74 19.92
N THR A 45 20.03 -0.26 20.81
CA THR A 45 21.00 -1.35 20.60
C THR A 45 20.63 -2.20 19.39
N GLN A 46 19.36 -2.60 19.26
CA GLN A 46 18.90 -3.41 18.13
C GLN A 46 19.03 -2.66 16.79
N LEU A 47 18.86 -1.34 16.80
CA LEU A 47 18.97 -0.50 15.62
C LEU A 47 20.41 -0.05 15.32
N GLY A 48 21.39 -0.40 16.16
CA GLY A 48 22.81 -0.07 15.94
C GLY A 48 23.18 1.39 16.25
N TYR A 49 22.49 2.01 17.22
CA TYR A 49 22.68 3.41 17.61
C TYR A 49 23.18 3.60 19.06
N SER A 50 23.67 2.55 19.70
CA SER A 50 24.18 2.62 21.08
C SER A 50 25.30 3.65 21.23
N GLU A 51 26.26 3.67 20.30
CA GLU A 51 27.40 4.59 20.31
C GLU A 51 26.92 6.04 20.21
N LEU A 52 25.97 6.32 19.31
CA LEU A 52 25.38 7.66 19.18
C LEU A 52 24.69 8.10 20.46
N ALA A 53 23.91 7.22 21.10
CA ALA A 53 23.21 7.53 22.35
C ALA A 53 24.17 7.98 23.46
N THR A 54 25.33 7.32 23.59
CA THR A 54 26.33 7.69 24.61
C THR A 54 26.95 9.08 24.39
N THR A 55 26.87 9.64 23.17
CA THR A 55 27.36 11.00 22.89
C THR A 55 26.44 12.12 23.40
N PHE A 56 25.22 11.80 23.85
CA PHE A 56 24.23 12.81 24.22
C PHE A 56 24.39 13.17 25.70
N SER A 57 24.74 14.42 26.00
CA SER A 57 24.61 14.93 27.38
C SER A 57 23.14 14.99 27.79
N ARG A 58 22.86 15.05 29.11
CA ARG A 58 21.49 15.25 29.61
C ARG A 58 20.81 16.45 28.94
N THR A 59 21.52 17.58 28.85
CA THR A 59 21.02 18.81 28.20
C THR A 59 20.66 18.58 26.73
N LYS A 60 21.53 17.89 25.96
CA LYS A 60 21.26 17.59 24.54
C LYS A 60 20.06 16.65 24.39
N ALA A 61 19.95 15.64 25.24
CA ALA A 61 18.85 14.68 25.18
C ALA A 61 17.50 15.32 25.57
N LEU A 62 17.46 16.17 26.60
CA LEU A 62 16.28 16.94 26.97
C LEU A 62 15.83 17.92 25.88
N ALA A 63 16.77 18.48 25.11
CA ALA A 63 16.44 19.40 24.02
C ALA A 63 15.78 18.71 22.80
N ILE A 64 15.93 17.39 22.68
CA ILE A 64 15.42 16.61 21.56
C ILE A 64 14.19 15.81 21.98
N SER A 65 14.26 15.08 23.10
CA SER A 65 13.20 14.14 23.44
C SER A 65 11.94 14.85 23.93
N SER A 66 10.83 14.55 23.29
CA SER A 66 9.48 14.88 23.73
C SER A 66 9.11 14.31 25.11
N LEU A 67 9.83 13.28 25.56
CA LEU A 67 9.74 12.70 26.91
C LEU A 67 10.50 13.51 27.97
N ALA A 68 11.10 14.66 27.63
CA ALA A 68 11.89 15.50 28.55
C ALA A 68 11.14 15.99 29.80
N ASN A 69 9.81 16.00 29.76
CA ASN A 69 8.97 16.35 30.92
C ASN A 69 8.77 15.18 31.91
N GLU A 70 9.18 13.97 31.55
CA GLU A 70 9.22 12.84 32.47
C GLU A 70 10.53 12.90 33.28
N GLU A 71 10.55 13.66 34.38
CA GLU A 71 11.66 13.76 35.36
C GLU A 71 12.13 12.41 35.94
N GLN A 72 11.59 11.28 35.48
CA GLN A 72 11.78 9.93 35.98
C GLN A 72 12.76 9.08 35.15
N LEU A 73 13.17 9.52 33.95
CA LEU A 73 14.11 8.74 33.13
C LEU A 73 15.56 8.86 33.60
N SER A 74 16.24 7.71 33.68
CA SER A 74 17.69 7.67 33.89
C SER A 74 18.42 8.28 32.68
N LEU A 75 19.68 8.70 32.86
CA LEU A 75 20.45 9.29 31.76
C LEU A 75 20.53 8.37 30.52
N PRO A 76 20.83 7.05 30.64
CA PRO A 76 20.85 6.15 29.49
C PRO A 76 19.51 6.04 28.75
N GLU A 77 18.40 6.10 29.48
CA GLU A 77 17.06 6.01 28.89
C GLU A 77 16.70 7.27 28.14
N LEU A 78 17.00 8.43 28.72
CA LEU A 78 16.78 9.71 28.09
C LEU A 78 17.66 9.86 26.82
N GLN A 79 18.91 9.40 26.87
CA GLN A 79 19.81 9.34 25.71
C GLN A 79 19.23 8.47 24.60
N ALA A 80 18.77 7.26 24.95
CA ALA A 80 18.17 6.33 24.00
C ALA A 80 16.88 6.89 23.38
N ALA A 81 16.00 7.47 24.20
CA ALA A 81 14.77 8.12 23.74
C ALA A 81 15.06 9.27 22.77
N ALA A 82 16.01 10.15 23.10
CA ALA A 82 16.41 11.25 22.23
C ALA A 82 16.94 10.77 20.87
N VAL A 83 17.74 9.69 20.84
CA VAL A 83 18.22 9.11 19.58
C VAL A 83 17.09 8.48 18.78
N LEU A 84 16.17 7.77 19.43
CA LEU A 84 15.00 7.17 18.77
C LEU A 84 14.12 8.25 18.12
N GLU A 85 13.82 9.34 18.83
CA GLU A 85 13.07 10.46 18.25
C GLU A 85 13.84 11.14 17.11
N LEU A 86 15.16 11.29 17.25
CA LEU A 86 16.00 11.87 16.19
C LEU A 86 15.91 11.07 14.88
N ILE A 87 15.78 9.75 14.95
CA ILE A 87 15.59 8.88 13.78
C ILE A 87 14.12 8.65 13.42
N GLY A 88 13.19 9.36 14.06
CA GLY A 88 11.77 9.38 13.72
C GLY A 88 10.93 8.29 14.39
N ALA A 89 11.39 7.67 15.49
CA ALA A 89 10.60 6.69 16.22
C ALA A 89 9.38 7.35 16.92
N PRO A 90 8.19 6.74 16.86
CA PRO A 90 6.95 7.33 17.36
C PRO A 90 6.76 7.06 18.87
N LEU A 91 7.62 7.63 19.72
CA LEU A 91 7.59 7.33 21.16
C LEU A 91 6.28 7.72 21.86
N ASN A 92 5.62 8.78 21.39
CA ASN A 92 4.34 9.25 21.95
C ASN A 92 3.14 8.38 21.58
N ASP A 93 3.29 7.49 20.59
CA ASP A 93 2.21 6.61 20.10
C ASP A 93 2.16 5.28 20.87
N GLY A 94 3.08 5.10 21.82
CA GLY A 94 3.14 3.97 22.75
C GLY A 94 4.07 2.84 22.32
N GLU A 95 4.21 1.86 23.20
CA GLU A 95 5.19 0.77 23.06
C GLU A 95 5.01 -0.06 21.79
N GLN A 96 3.78 -0.37 21.38
CA GLN A 96 3.54 -1.15 20.16
C GLN A 96 4.02 -0.39 18.91
N ALA A 97 3.80 0.92 18.84
CA ALA A 97 4.26 1.74 17.73
C ALA A 97 5.79 1.76 17.64
N LEU A 98 6.49 1.82 18.79
CA LEU A 98 7.94 1.67 18.83
C LEU A 98 8.40 0.26 18.39
N ARG A 99 7.71 -0.81 18.80
CA ARG A 99 8.03 -2.17 18.37
C ARG A 99 7.87 -2.34 16.85
N ASP A 100 6.79 -1.81 16.29
CA ASP A 100 6.55 -1.82 14.85
C ASP A 100 7.62 -1.02 14.11
N PHE A 101 7.99 0.15 14.63
CA PHE A 101 9.10 0.96 14.10
C PHE A 101 10.41 0.17 14.05
N ILE A 102 10.80 -0.50 15.14
CA ILE A 102 12.05 -1.28 15.20
C ILE A 102 12.06 -2.38 14.13
N VAL A 103 10.97 -3.15 14.04
CA VAL A 103 10.85 -4.23 13.05
C VAL A 103 10.95 -3.69 11.63
N HIS A 104 10.31 -2.55 11.34
CA HIS A 104 10.36 -1.96 10.00
C HIS A 104 11.70 -1.32 9.68
N TYR A 105 12.34 -0.62 10.63
CA TYR A 105 13.62 0.05 10.43
C TYR A 105 14.74 -0.95 10.12
N SER A 106 14.75 -2.11 10.79
CA SER A 106 15.74 -3.15 10.54
C SER A 106 15.53 -3.91 9.23
N ARG A 107 14.37 -3.80 8.58
CA ARG A 107 14.10 -4.46 7.30
C ARG A 107 14.66 -3.62 6.16
N HIS A 108 15.51 -4.23 5.34
CA HIS A 108 15.94 -3.62 4.09
C HIS A 108 14.80 -3.64 3.07
N ASP A 109 13.99 -2.58 3.06
CA ASP A 109 12.89 -2.38 2.11
C ASP A 109 13.30 -1.31 1.09
N SER A 110 13.80 -1.77 -0.06
CA SER A 110 14.27 -0.88 -1.14
C SER A 110 13.14 -0.21 -1.93
N ALA A 111 11.89 -0.64 -1.73
CA ALA A 111 10.73 -0.06 -2.39
C ALA A 111 10.01 0.96 -1.52
N TYR A 112 10.23 0.96 -0.19
CA TYR A 112 9.77 2.01 0.70
C TYR A 112 10.59 3.30 0.52
N LEU A 113 9.89 4.44 0.39
CA LEU A 113 10.52 5.72 0.08
C LEU A 113 10.36 6.78 1.18
N GLY A 114 9.34 6.69 2.02
CA GLY A 114 9.11 7.65 3.10
C GLY A 114 7.63 7.84 3.42
N GLN A 115 7.33 8.74 4.34
CA GLN A 115 5.95 9.15 4.63
C GLN A 115 5.43 10.18 3.64
N LEU A 116 4.13 10.18 3.39
CA LEU A 116 3.43 11.04 2.43
C LEU A 116 3.70 12.55 2.62
N ASN A 117 3.91 12.98 3.86
CA ASN A 117 4.16 14.38 4.23
C ASN A 117 5.65 14.75 4.29
N GLU A 118 6.56 13.83 3.94
CA GLU A 118 8.00 14.12 3.91
C GLU A 118 8.40 14.86 2.63
N ALA A 119 9.05 16.02 2.77
CA ALA A 119 9.57 16.78 1.63
C ALA A 119 10.59 15.98 0.78
N SER A 120 11.33 15.04 1.38
CA SER A 120 12.31 14.24 0.66
C SER A 120 11.69 13.16 -0.24
N LEU A 121 10.41 12.80 -0.02
CA LEU A 121 9.72 11.75 -0.77
C LEU A 121 9.71 12.04 -2.28
N TYR A 122 9.47 13.29 -2.68
CA TYR A 122 9.39 13.69 -4.09
C TYR A 122 10.70 13.46 -4.84
N GLN A 123 11.84 13.74 -4.20
CA GLN A 123 13.15 13.51 -4.77
C GLN A 123 13.48 12.02 -4.84
N ARG A 124 13.12 11.24 -3.81
CA ARG A 124 13.35 9.78 -3.79
C ARG A 124 12.57 9.07 -4.89
N ILE A 125 11.31 9.45 -5.13
CA ILE A 125 10.50 8.95 -6.26
C ILE A 125 11.13 9.30 -7.60
N ALA A 126 11.51 10.57 -7.80
CA ALA A 126 12.16 11.00 -9.04
C ALA A 126 13.47 10.21 -9.28
N THR A 127 14.27 10.03 -8.23
CA THR A 127 15.52 9.28 -8.27
C THR A 127 15.29 7.83 -8.69
N GLN A 128 14.34 7.13 -8.05
CA GLN A 128 14.03 5.74 -8.38
C GLN A 128 13.48 5.59 -9.81
N TRP A 129 12.69 6.57 -10.27
CA TRP A 129 12.14 6.56 -11.63
C TRP A 129 13.21 6.83 -12.70
N TYR A 130 13.97 7.92 -12.57
CA TYR A 130 14.89 8.39 -13.61
C TYR A 130 16.23 7.66 -13.65
N ASN A 131 16.70 7.09 -12.53
CA ASN A 131 17.95 6.32 -12.53
C ASN A 131 17.77 4.89 -13.03
N SER A 132 16.57 4.53 -13.48
CA SER A 132 16.30 3.22 -14.01
C SER A 132 16.52 3.17 -15.52
N SER A 133 17.43 2.31 -15.97
CA SER A 133 17.65 2.07 -17.41
C SER A 133 16.47 1.32 -18.05
N ALA A 134 16.26 1.57 -19.34
CA ALA A 134 15.44 0.68 -20.16
C ALA A 134 16.15 -0.68 -20.26
N VAL A 135 15.42 -1.76 -20.02
CA VAL A 135 15.94 -3.13 -20.09
C VAL A 135 15.32 -3.79 -21.33
N ALA A 136 16.15 -4.48 -22.12
CA ALA A 136 15.67 -5.27 -23.24
C ALA A 136 14.71 -6.37 -22.73
N PRO A 137 13.69 -6.76 -23.51
CA PRO A 137 12.75 -7.79 -23.09
C PRO A 137 13.49 -9.12 -22.86
N SER A 138 13.26 -9.74 -21.71
CA SER A 138 13.77 -11.07 -21.37
C SER A 138 13.10 -12.15 -22.21
N SER A 139 13.68 -13.36 -22.25
CA SER A 139 13.04 -14.51 -22.91
C SER A 139 11.65 -14.79 -22.34
N PHE A 140 11.47 -14.62 -21.03
CA PHE A 140 10.18 -14.72 -20.37
C PHE A 140 9.18 -13.68 -20.86
N ALA A 141 9.60 -12.41 -20.95
CA ALA A 141 8.76 -11.35 -21.50
C ALA A 141 8.35 -11.64 -22.96
N LEU A 142 9.28 -12.15 -23.78
CA LEU A 142 9.00 -12.53 -25.17
C LEU A 142 8.00 -13.69 -25.27
N GLU A 143 8.13 -14.72 -24.42
CA GLU A 143 7.18 -15.85 -24.36
C GLU A 143 5.79 -15.40 -23.87
N LEU A 144 5.71 -14.50 -22.88
CA LEU A 144 4.44 -13.97 -22.37
C LEU A 144 3.62 -13.26 -23.45
N ARG A 145 4.25 -12.69 -24.48
CA ARG A 145 3.54 -12.09 -25.63
C ARG A 145 2.63 -13.10 -26.34
N GLN A 146 2.92 -14.40 -26.24
CA GLN A 146 2.06 -15.45 -26.81
C GLN A 146 0.68 -15.50 -26.17
N LEU A 147 0.53 -15.11 -24.89
CA LEU A 147 -0.77 -15.00 -24.25
C LEU A 147 -1.68 -14.02 -24.99
N ILE A 148 -1.11 -12.90 -25.45
CA ILE A 148 -1.84 -11.88 -26.21
C ILE A 148 -2.01 -12.30 -27.66
N ALA A 149 -0.97 -12.86 -28.28
CA ALA A 149 -1.00 -13.34 -29.67
C ALA A 149 -2.07 -14.41 -29.89
N GLN A 150 -2.24 -15.33 -28.94
CA GLN A 150 -3.22 -16.41 -28.97
C GLN A 150 -4.60 -16.00 -28.41
N GLY A 151 -4.73 -14.79 -27.89
CA GLY A 151 -5.98 -14.31 -27.28
C GLY A 151 -6.39 -14.97 -25.99
N ILE A 152 -5.43 -15.56 -25.29
CA ILE A 152 -5.57 -16.07 -23.93
C ILE A 152 -5.75 -14.90 -22.95
N ALA A 153 -5.03 -13.79 -23.17
CA ALA A 153 -5.11 -12.58 -22.35
C ALA A 153 -5.10 -11.30 -23.20
N THR A 154 -5.59 -10.20 -22.64
CA THR A 154 -5.53 -8.86 -23.26
C THR A 154 -4.32 -8.04 -22.79
N GLY A 155 -3.61 -8.51 -21.76
CA GLY A 155 -2.41 -7.85 -21.25
C GLY A 155 -1.83 -8.53 -20.02
N TYR A 156 -0.63 -8.11 -19.63
CA TYR A 156 0.08 -8.51 -18.41
C TYR A 156 1.01 -7.38 -17.94
N ASN A 157 1.37 -7.42 -16.66
CA ASN A 157 2.35 -6.51 -16.08
C ASN A 157 3.58 -7.30 -15.63
N LEU A 158 4.74 -7.09 -16.25
CA LEU A 158 6.00 -7.66 -15.81
C LEU A 158 6.54 -6.84 -14.62
N VAL A 159 6.74 -7.48 -13.48
CA VAL A 159 7.30 -6.84 -12.27
C VAL A 159 8.80 -6.65 -12.46
N THR A 160 9.29 -5.41 -12.35
CA THR A 160 10.72 -5.09 -12.59
C THR A 160 11.48 -4.64 -11.34
N THR A 161 10.77 -4.29 -10.27
CA THR A 161 11.36 -4.02 -8.95
C THR A 161 10.50 -4.66 -7.85
N PRO A 162 11.05 -4.93 -6.67
CA PRO A 162 10.27 -5.46 -5.55
C PRO A 162 9.14 -4.51 -5.13
N TRP A 163 8.12 -5.08 -4.51
CA TRP A 163 7.10 -4.33 -3.78
C TRP A 163 7.58 -4.03 -2.35
N PRO A 164 7.08 -2.96 -1.72
CA PRO A 164 7.41 -2.68 -0.33
C PRO A 164 6.79 -3.70 0.62
N LEU A 165 7.39 -3.86 1.79
CA LEU A 165 7.01 -4.82 2.83
C LEU A 165 5.87 -4.27 3.72
N PHE A 166 4.81 -3.79 3.07
CA PHE A 166 3.64 -3.21 3.73
C PHE A 166 2.67 -4.29 4.21
N ALA A 167 1.94 -4.00 5.29
CA ALA A 167 0.93 -4.92 5.78
C ALA A 167 -0.27 -4.97 4.84
N THR A 168 -0.62 -6.18 4.38
CA THR A 168 -1.61 -6.47 3.35
C THR A 168 -2.96 -5.78 3.59
N GLU A 169 -3.42 -5.75 4.84
CA GLU A 169 -4.69 -5.17 5.25
C GLU A 169 -4.72 -3.64 5.19
N ARG A 170 -3.55 -2.99 5.23
CA ARG A 170 -3.38 -1.53 5.12
C ARG A 170 -2.86 -1.09 3.77
N HIS A 171 -2.53 -2.03 2.90
CA HIS A 171 -1.91 -1.78 1.60
C HIS A 171 -2.91 -1.47 0.49
N LEU A 172 -2.66 -0.38 -0.22
CA LEU A 172 -3.32 0.00 -1.46
C LEU A 172 -2.27 0.26 -2.54
N ILE A 173 -2.58 -0.15 -3.77
CA ILE A 173 -1.69 -0.05 -4.92
C ILE A 173 -2.37 0.78 -6.00
N TYR A 174 -1.72 1.83 -6.49
CA TYR A 174 -2.19 2.72 -7.55
C TYR A 174 -1.25 2.66 -8.76
N GLY A 175 -1.74 2.22 -9.91
CA GLY A 175 -0.92 2.06 -11.12
C GLY A 175 -1.04 3.23 -12.07
N HIS A 176 0.09 3.74 -12.58
CA HIS A 176 0.14 4.78 -13.61
C HIS A 176 1.49 4.83 -14.34
N SER A 177 1.59 5.62 -15.41
CA SER A 177 2.78 5.76 -16.26
C SER A 177 3.40 7.17 -16.33
N ASP A 178 2.87 8.14 -15.59
CA ASP A 178 3.33 9.54 -15.62
C ASP A 178 3.90 9.88 -14.23
N ILE A 179 5.21 10.09 -14.14
CA ILE A 179 5.87 10.36 -12.86
C ILE A 179 5.50 11.72 -12.28
N GLN A 180 5.14 12.69 -13.12
CA GLN A 180 4.63 13.98 -12.66
C GLN A 180 3.22 13.85 -12.10
N HIS A 181 2.40 12.91 -12.62
CA HIS A 181 1.14 12.53 -11.99
C HIS A 181 1.38 12.00 -10.57
N ALA A 182 2.35 11.10 -10.37
CA ALA A 182 2.68 10.58 -9.03
C ALA A 182 3.01 11.71 -8.06
N GLN A 183 3.88 12.63 -8.46
CA GLN A 183 4.27 13.77 -7.61
C GLN A 183 3.07 14.65 -7.24
N GLN A 184 2.19 14.95 -8.20
CA GLN A 184 0.98 15.74 -7.92
C GLN A 184 -0.02 14.99 -7.04
N LEU A 185 -0.20 13.68 -7.27
CA LEU A 185 -1.07 12.84 -6.46
C LEU A 185 -0.62 12.83 -4.99
N LEU A 186 0.68 12.68 -4.74
CA LEU A 186 1.21 12.67 -3.38
C LEU A 186 1.01 14.01 -2.66
N ALA A 187 1.30 15.12 -3.34
CA ALA A 187 1.07 16.45 -2.80
C ALA A 187 -0.42 16.70 -2.50
N LEU A 188 -1.30 16.26 -3.41
CA LEU A 188 -2.74 16.35 -3.25
C LEU A 188 -3.22 15.56 -2.04
N LEU A 189 -2.83 14.28 -1.91
CA LEU A 189 -3.23 13.44 -0.78
C LEU A 189 -2.72 14.00 0.55
N ALA A 190 -1.50 14.54 0.58
CA ALA A 190 -0.97 15.24 1.74
C ALA A 190 -1.80 16.49 2.07
N SER A 191 -2.20 17.29 1.08
CA SER A 191 -3.03 18.49 1.30
C SER A 191 -4.45 18.18 1.78
N GLU A 192 -4.98 17.01 1.42
CA GLU A 192 -6.26 16.49 1.91
C GLU A 192 -6.12 15.88 3.32
N GLY A 193 -4.93 15.95 3.93
CA GLY A 193 -4.64 15.49 5.28
C GLY A 193 -4.57 13.98 5.43
N LEU A 194 -4.26 13.24 4.36
CA LEU A 194 -3.98 11.81 4.47
C LEU A 194 -2.56 11.58 4.99
N GLN A 195 -2.39 10.45 5.68
CA GLN A 195 -1.09 9.95 6.10
C GLN A 195 -0.92 8.54 5.54
N ALA A 196 0.26 8.23 5.02
CA ALA A 196 0.60 6.91 4.52
C ALA A 196 2.11 6.74 4.43
N ARG A 197 2.59 5.51 4.62
CA ARG A 197 3.90 5.12 4.12
C ARG A 197 3.78 4.93 2.62
N VAL A 198 4.74 5.48 1.88
CA VAL A 198 4.75 5.49 0.43
C VAL A 198 5.91 4.65 -0.07
N GLY A 199 5.59 3.76 -1.00
CA GLY A 199 6.59 3.04 -1.79
C GLY A 199 6.30 3.16 -3.28
N LEU A 200 7.30 2.77 -4.08
CA LEU A 200 7.19 2.74 -5.54
C LEU A 200 7.80 1.45 -6.05
N SER A 201 7.05 0.73 -6.87
CA SER A 201 7.60 -0.32 -7.71
C SER A 201 7.40 0.00 -9.19
N ARG A 202 8.29 -0.50 -10.02
CA ARG A 202 8.23 -0.36 -11.48
C ARG A 202 7.71 -1.65 -12.09
N LYS A 203 7.10 -1.48 -13.25
CA LYS A 203 6.60 -2.58 -14.07
C LYS A 203 6.66 -2.22 -15.54
N THR A 204 6.66 -3.24 -16.38
CA THR A 204 6.41 -3.09 -17.82
C THR A 204 5.03 -3.65 -18.11
N SER A 205 4.12 -2.79 -18.54
CA SER A 205 2.76 -3.17 -18.91
C SER A 205 2.73 -3.49 -20.40
N ALA A 206 2.29 -4.70 -20.74
CA ALA A 206 2.14 -5.19 -22.09
C ALA A 206 0.65 -5.43 -22.36
N PHE A 207 0.06 -4.77 -23.35
CA PHE A 207 -1.37 -4.87 -23.62
C PHE A 207 -1.72 -4.80 -25.10
N LEU A 208 -2.81 -5.46 -25.46
CA LEU A 208 -3.36 -5.48 -26.80
C LEU A 208 -3.72 -4.05 -27.24
N TYR A 209 -3.13 -3.61 -28.35
CA TYR A 209 -3.49 -2.36 -29.00
C TYR A 209 -4.91 -2.44 -29.59
N ARG A 210 -5.65 -1.34 -29.49
CA ARG A 210 -6.97 -1.19 -30.11
C ARG A 210 -6.98 0.03 -31.01
N ASP A 211 -7.49 -0.12 -32.23
CA ASP A 211 -7.49 0.94 -33.24
C ASP A 211 -8.28 2.18 -32.82
N ASP A 212 -9.25 2.04 -31.91
CA ASP A 212 -10.06 3.14 -31.39
C ASP A 212 -9.33 4.01 -30.35
N TRP A 213 -8.08 3.69 -29.99
CA TRP A 213 -7.26 4.48 -29.06
C TRP A 213 -6.50 5.64 -29.71
N GLY A 214 -6.58 5.78 -31.04
CA GLY A 214 -5.93 6.86 -31.78
C GLY A 214 -4.41 6.70 -31.89
N THR A 215 -3.71 7.79 -32.21
CA THR A 215 -2.26 7.76 -32.42
C THR A 215 -1.51 7.56 -31.11
N LEU A 216 -0.74 6.48 -31.01
CA LEU A 216 0.16 6.23 -29.88
C LEU A 216 1.52 6.88 -30.08
N SER A 217 2.15 7.24 -28.97
CA SER A 217 3.55 7.67 -28.95
C SER A 217 4.54 6.49 -28.89
N GLN A 218 4.07 5.30 -28.51
CA GLN A 218 4.87 4.09 -28.39
C GLN A 218 4.92 3.30 -29.69
N SER A 219 6.03 2.59 -29.91
CA SER A 219 6.15 1.62 -30.99
C SER A 219 5.19 0.45 -30.81
N LEU A 220 4.52 0.08 -31.89
CA LEU A 220 3.68 -1.12 -31.94
C LEU A 220 4.53 -2.35 -32.24
N ILE A 221 4.27 -3.43 -31.53
CA ILE A 221 4.90 -4.74 -31.76
C ILE A 221 3.88 -5.64 -32.44
N GLU A 222 4.17 -6.09 -33.67
CA GLU A 222 3.33 -7.03 -34.40
C GLU A 222 3.43 -8.43 -33.76
N LEU A 223 2.28 -9.01 -33.41
CA LEU A 223 2.20 -10.37 -32.86
C LEU A 223 1.63 -11.40 -33.85
N GLY A 224 1.22 -10.95 -35.05
CA GLY A 224 0.48 -11.76 -36.01
C GLY A 224 -1.03 -11.78 -35.73
N ASN A 225 -1.82 -12.42 -36.61
CA ASN A 225 -3.28 -12.49 -36.51
C ASN A 225 -3.98 -11.13 -36.32
N GLN A 226 -3.44 -10.07 -36.94
CA GLN A 226 -3.92 -8.68 -36.81
C GLN A 226 -3.86 -8.14 -35.36
N ARG A 227 -3.12 -8.79 -34.46
CA ARG A 227 -2.92 -8.34 -33.08
C ARG A 227 -1.61 -7.59 -32.97
N ARG A 228 -1.71 -6.42 -32.36
CA ARG A 228 -0.56 -5.55 -32.06
C ARG A 228 -0.47 -5.36 -30.55
N LEU A 229 0.75 -5.27 -30.07
CA LEU A 229 1.08 -5.10 -28.67
C LEU A 229 1.68 -3.70 -28.44
N VAL A 230 1.29 -3.09 -27.32
CA VAL A 230 1.97 -1.93 -26.74
C VAL A 230 2.70 -2.39 -25.49
N GLU A 231 3.96 -1.98 -25.35
CA GLU A 231 4.72 -2.11 -24.10
C GLU A 231 5.00 -0.71 -23.53
N ALA A 232 4.63 -0.50 -22.28
CA ALA A 232 4.81 0.77 -21.58
C ALA A 232 5.56 0.56 -20.26
N SER A 233 6.53 1.44 -19.99
CA SER A 233 7.13 1.54 -18.66
C SER A 233 6.14 2.26 -17.73
N GLU A 234 5.78 1.60 -16.64
CA GLU A 234 4.83 2.11 -15.65
C GLU A 234 5.37 1.92 -14.24
N TYR A 235 4.60 2.43 -13.28
CA TYR A 235 4.82 2.19 -11.86
C TYR A 235 3.54 1.74 -11.17
N ASP A 236 3.72 1.14 -10.01
CA ASP A 236 2.73 1.01 -8.96
C ASP A 236 3.21 1.87 -7.77
N LEU A 237 2.41 2.86 -7.40
CA LEU A 237 2.54 3.56 -6.11
C LEU A 237 1.89 2.69 -5.05
N HIS A 238 2.60 2.49 -3.96
CA HIS A 238 2.16 1.69 -2.83
C HIS A 238 1.90 2.61 -1.64
N PHE A 239 0.76 2.40 -0.98
CA PHE A 239 0.36 3.14 0.21
C PHE A 239 0.05 2.16 1.34
N GLU A 240 0.73 2.30 2.48
CA GLU A 240 0.28 1.71 3.74
C GLU A 240 -0.41 2.78 4.57
N PHE A 241 -1.74 2.72 4.64
CA PHE A 241 -2.55 3.67 5.40
C PHE A 241 -2.67 3.22 6.87
N PRO A 242 -2.77 4.15 7.83
CA PRO A 242 -2.94 3.79 9.24
C PRO A 242 -4.31 3.13 9.51
N SER A 243 -5.34 3.43 8.69
CA SER A 243 -6.69 2.91 8.89
C SER A 243 -7.42 2.58 7.58
N ALA A 244 -8.48 1.78 7.67
CA ALA A 244 -9.38 1.52 6.55
C ALA A 244 -10.16 2.78 6.11
N ALA A 245 -10.43 3.72 7.02
CA ALA A 245 -11.12 4.98 6.71
C ALA A 245 -10.31 5.86 5.75
N ASP A 246 -8.98 5.80 5.82
CA ASP A 246 -8.11 6.53 4.89
C ASP A 246 -8.14 5.97 3.48
N LYS A 247 -8.44 4.66 3.30
CA LYS A 247 -8.70 4.10 1.96
C LYS A 247 -9.94 4.74 1.33
N THR A 248 -11.01 4.97 2.09
CA THR A 248 -12.21 5.65 1.59
C THR A 248 -11.91 7.10 1.20
N ARG A 249 -11.15 7.83 2.03
CA ARG A 249 -10.70 9.19 1.72
C ARG A 249 -9.82 9.23 0.46
N PHE A 250 -8.95 8.25 0.29
CA PHE A 250 -8.13 8.09 -0.91
C PHE A 250 -9.01 7.94 -2.16
N VAL A 251 -10.01 7.05 -2.12
CA VAL A 251 -10.95 6.85 -3.24
C VAL A 251 -11.65 8.15 -3.61
N ALA A 252 -12.17 8.89 -2.63
CA ALA A 252 -12.82 10.17 -2.86
C ALA A 252 -11.88 11.21 -3.51
N ALA A 253 -10.61 11.25 -3.10
CA ALA A 253 -9.61 12.12 -3.71
C ALA A 253 -9.32 11.72 -5.17
N ILE A 254 -9.22 10.42 -5.47
CA ILE A 254 -9.01 9.95 -6.84
C ILE A 254 -10.19 10.32 -7.74
N ASP A 255 -11.42 10.05 -7.30
CA ASP A 255 -12.63 10.35 -8.08
C ASP A 255 -12.79 11.86 -8.34
N ARG A 256 -12.37 12.70 -7.39
CA ARG A 256 -12.48 14.16 -7.52
C ARG A 256 -11.40 14.77 -8.41
N TYR A 257 -10.15 14.32 -8.28
CA TYR A 257 -9.00 15.05 -8.82
C TYR A 257 -8.17 14.25 -9.83
N ALA A 258 -8.26 12.93 -9.86
CA ALA A 258 -7.40 12.07 -10.70
C ALA A 258 -8.18 11.22 -11.72
N LYS A 259 -9.50 11.38 -11.78
CA LYS A 259 -10.40 10.71 -12.72
C LYS A 259 -11.05 11.71 -13.67
N LYS A 260 -11.08 11.37 -14.96
CA LYS A 260 -11.81 12.12 -15.98
C LYS A 260 -13.24 11.62 -16.12
N GLU A 261 -14.17 12.56 -16.19
CA GLU A 261 -15.58 12.36 -16.55
C GLU A 261 -15.94 13.07 -17.87
N SER A 262 -15.10 13.99 -18.35
CA SER A 262 -15.24 14.61 -19.67
C SER A 262 -13.89 14.99 -20.28
N ALA A 263 -13.84 15.16 -21.60
CA ALA A 263 -12.59 15.43 -22.32
C ALA A 263 -11.92 16.76 -21.93
N ASN A 264 -12.73 17.78 -21.62
CA ASN A 264 -12.26 19.15 -21.32
C ASN A 264 -12.39 19.49 -19.83
N GLN A 265 -12.43 18.49 -18.94
CA GLN A 265 -12.57 18.70 -17.50
C GLN A 265 -11.35 19.46 -16.94
N THR A 266 -11.62 20.54 -16.21
CA THR A 266 -10.62 21.32 -15.49
C THR A 266 -10.54 20.89 -14.02
N GLY A 267 -9.44 21.23 -13.34
CA GLY A 267 -9.26 20.93 -11.91
C GLY A 267 -8.77 19.52 -11.59
N LEU A 268 -8.28 18.80 -12.61
CA LEU A 268 -7.67 17.48 -12.47
C LEU A 268 -6.14 17.59 -12.39
N ILE A 269 -5.53 16.66 -11.66
CA ILE A 269 -4.08 16.46 -11.71
C ILE A 269 -3.67 15.94 -13.09
N ARG A 270 -2.43 16.23 -13.46
CA ARG A 270 -1.83 15.89 -14.75
C ARG A 270 -2.03 14.42 -15.07
N GLY A 271 -2.36 14.08 -16.32
CA GLY A 271 -2.39 12.69 -16.76
C GLY A 271 -3.60 11.88 -16.27
N ALA A 272 -4.57 12.50 -15.56
CA ALA A 272 -5.79 11.83 -15.11
C ALA A 272 -6.42 10.92 -16.17
N TRP A 273 -6.84 9.73 -15.75
CA TRP A 273 -7.43 8.70 -16.62
C TRP A 273 -8.95 8.66 -16.49
N TRP A 274 -9.62 8.18 -17.53
CA TRP A 274 -11.05 7.85 -17.49
C TRP A 274 -11.35 6.70 -16.54
N GLN A 275 -10.45 5.72 -16.52
CA GLN A 275 -10.51 4.55 -15.65
C GLN A 275 -9.19 4.46 -14.88
N PRO A 276 -9.01 5.23 -13.79
CA PRO A 276 -7.83 5.07 -12.93
C PRO A 276 -7.77 3.63 -12.41
N PHE A 277 -6.58 3.10 -12.20
CA PHE A 277 -6.41 1.74 -11.71
C PHE A 277 -5.80 1.73 -10.32
N TYR A 278 -6.57 1.20 -9.36
CA TYR A 278 -6.06 0.92 -8.03
C TYR A 278 -6.68 -0.35 -7.46
N ARG A 279 -5.90 -1.05 -6.61
CA ARG A 279 -6.26 -2.34 -6.03
C ARG A 279 -5.84 -2.47 -4.58
N SER A 280 -6.46 -3.39 -3.86
CA SER A 280 -6.10 -3.81 -2.51
C SER A 280 -6.19 -5.33 -2.39
N HIS A 281 -5.44 -5.88 -1.44
CA HIS A 281 -5.49 -7.30 -1.08
C HIS A 281 -6.63 -7.63 -0.12
N THR A 282 -7.39 -6.63 0.32
CA THR A 282 -8.56 -6.82 1.19
C THR A 282 -9.78 -6.13 0.60
N ALA A 283 -10.96 -6.67 0.88
CA ALA A 283 -12.21 -6.02 0.55
C ALA A 283 -12.32 -4.62 1.19
N ALA A 284 -12.90 -3.68 0.44
CA ALA A 284 -13.20 -2.34 0.90
C ALA A 284 -14.41 -1.78 0.13
N GLU A 285 -15.08 -0.79 0.71
CA GLU A 285 -16.16 -0.07 0.03
C GLU A 285 -15.64 0.61 -1.24
N GLY A 286 -16.41 0.55 -2.33
CA GLY A 286 -15.99 1.07 -3.64
C GLY A 286 -15.05 0.16 -4.43
N PHE A 287 -14.82 -1.07 -3.96
CA PHE A 287 -14.05 -2.08 -4.68
C PHE A 287 -14.91 -3.29 -5.04
N ALA A 288 -14.51 -3.97 -6.11
CA ALA A 288 -15.10 -5.23 -6.57
C ALA A 288 -14.02 -6.31 -6.69
N SER A 289 -14.42 -7.57 -6.49
CA SER A 289 -13.50 -8.70 -6.52
C SER A 289 -12.93 -8.92 -7.93
N ALA A 290 -11.63 -9.19 -7.98
CA ALA A 290 -10.92 -9.67 -9.15
C ALA A 290 -9.94 -10.76 -8.72
N THR A 291 -9.30 -11.40 -9.69
CA THR A 291 -8.21 -12.34 -9.44
C THR A 291 -6.95 -11.82 -10.10
N GLN A 292 -5.90 -11.69 -9.30
CA GLN A 292 -4.54 -11.49 -9.78
C GLN A 292 -3.92 -12.87 -10.02
N ILE A 293 -3.31 -13.08 -11.17
CA ILE A 293 -2.65 -14.35 -11.50
C ILE A 293 -1.16 -14.03 -11.67
N ALA A 294 -0.36 -14.47 -10.71
CA ALA A 294 1.09 -14.38 -10.78
C ALA A 294 1.62 -15.56 -11.62
N VAL A 295 2.33 -15.24 -12.69
CA VAL A 295 3.01 -16.19 -13.57
C VAL A 295 4.51 -15.98 -13.41
N SER A 296 5.25 -17.04 -13.09
CA SER A 296 6.69 -16.93 -12.85
C SER A 296 7.47 -18.07 -13.49
N ASN A 297 8.65 -17.73 -14.02
CA ASN A 297 9.68 -18.69 -14.45
C ASN A 297 10.74 -18.96 -13.35
N GLY A 298 10.49 -18.53 -12.10
CA GLY A 298 11.43 -18.63 -10.98
C GLY A 298 12.43 -17.47 -10.86
N LYS A 299 12.55 -16.60 -11.87
CA LYS A 299 13.42 -15.40 -11.85
C LYS A 299 12.63 -14.10 -11.96
N GLU A 300 11.64 -14.10 -12.85
CA GLU A 300 10.77 -12.98 -13.16
C GLU A 300 9.32 -13.36 -12.85
N THR A 301 8.49 -12.34 -12.65
CA THR A 301 7.06 -12.53 -12.40
C THR A 301 6.24 -11.56 -13.23
N ALA A 302 5.21 -12.07 -13.89
CA ALA A 302 4.18 -11.26 -14.54
C ALA A 302 2.85 -11.41 -13.81
N LEU A 303 2.09 -10.32 -13.75
CA LEU A 303 0.78 -10.26 -13.13
C LEU A 303 -0.28 -10.06 -14.20
N LEU A 304 -1.26 -10.96 -14.23
CA LEU A 304 -2.46 -10.84 -15.04
C LEU A 304 -3.66 -10.57 -14.13
N LEU A 305 -4.69 -9.93 -14.69
CA LEU A 305 -5.92 -9.59 -13.98
C LEU A 305 -7.11 -10.18 -14.72
N ALA A 306 -7.99 -10.87 -13.99
CA ALA A 306 -9.20 -11.46 -14.54
C ALA A 306 -10.38 -11.31 -13.57
N LEU A 307 -11.59 -11.45 -14.10
CA LEU A 307 -12.75 -11.67 -13.25
C LEU A 307 -12.64 -13.05 -12.56
N PRO A 308 -13.16 -13.22 -11.33
CA PRO A 308 -13.03 -14.49 -10.61
C PRO A 308 -13.58 -15.69 -11.38
N ALA A 309 -14.67 -15.51 -12.12
CA ALA A 309 -15.27 -16.56 -12.95
C ALA A 309 -14.40 -16.97 -14.16
N GLN A 310 -13.53 -16.08 -14.64
CA GLN A 310 -12.65 -16.32 -15.79
C GLN A 310 -11.28 -16.87 -15.38
N ALA A 311 -10.88 -16.64 -14.12
CA ALA A 311 -9.54 -17.00 -13.64
C ALA A 311 -9.19 -18.49 -13.79
N PRO A 312 -10.07 -19.47 -13.48
CA PRO A 312 -9.72 -20.89 -13.64
C PRO A 312 -9.38 -21.28 -15.08
N ALA A 313 -10.13 -20.76 -16.05
CA ALA A 313 -9.88 -21.04 -17.47
C ALA A 313 -8.56 -20.40 -17.93
N LEU A 314 -8.29 -19.16 -17.49
CA LEU A 314 -7.04 -18.46 -17.79
C LEU A 314 -5.82 -19.17 -17.19
N VAL A 315 -5.88 -19.61 -15.94
CA VAL A 315 -4.82 -20.38 -15.28
C VAL A 315 -4.50 -21.65 -16.10
N LYS A 316 -5.54 -22.40 -16.49
CA LYS A 316 -5.37 -23.61 -17.31
C LYS A 316 -4.71 -23.30 -18.65
N ALA A 317 -5.14 -22.23 -19.34
CA ALA A 317 -4.58 -21.83 -20.62
C ALA A 317 -3.09 -21.42 -20.52
N ILE A 318 -2.72 -20.68 -19.46
CA ILE A 318 -1.32 -20.31 -19.20
C ILE A 318 -0.46 -21.55 -18.96
N GLN A 319 -0.94 -22.49 -18.14
CA GLN A 319 -0.24 -23.74 -17.86
C GLN A 319 -0.08 -24.63 -19.11
N GLN A 320 -1.05 -24.61 -20.02
CA GLN A 320 -0.96 -25.30 -21.31
C GLN A 320 0.06 -24.64 -22.24
N LEU A 321 0.15 -23.30 -22.23
CA LEU A 321 1.12 -22.56 -23.03
C LEU A 321 2.56 -22.89 -22.59
N ASN A 322 2.82 -22.88 -21.29
CA ASN A 322 4.12 -23.28 -20.76
C ASN A 322 3.98 -23.98 -19.39
N PRO A 323 4.11 -25.33 -19.33
CA PRO A 323 3.98 -26.09 -18.09
C PRO A 323 5.10 -25.85 -17.08
N ALA A 324 6.21 -25.23 -17.47
CA ALA A 324 7.32 -24.93 -16.57
C ALA A 324 7.07 -23.67 -15.71
N TRP A 325 6.05 -22.87 -16.03
CA TRP A 325 5.71 -21.69 -15.25
C TRP A 325 4.92 -22.05 -14.00
N SER A 326 5.29 -21.41 -12.88
CA SER A 326 4.42 -21.35 -11.71
C SER A 326 3.29 -20.38 -11.97
N VAL A 327 2.05 -20.79 -11.70
CA VAL A 327 0.85 -19.98 -11.92
C VAL A 327 0.04 -19.96 -10.62
N THR A 328 0.01 -18.81 -9.95
CA THR A 328 -0.60 -18.64 -8.63
C THR A 328 -1.72 -17.59 -8.69
N PRO A 329 -3.00 -18.01 -8.63
CA PRO A 329 -4.10 -17.07 -8.51
C PRO A 329 -4.26 -16.56 -7.07
N GLU A 330 -4.56 -15.27 -6.93
CA GLU A 330 -4.80 -14.59 -5.67
C GLU A 330 -6.07 -13.73 -5.79
N ALA A 331 -6.93 -13.80 -4.78
CA ALA A 331 -8.09 -12.91 -4.70
C ALA A 331 -7.63 -11.49 -4.35
N ILE A 332 -8.06 -10.52 -5.14
CA ILE A 332 -7.81 -9.10 -4.89
C ILE A 332 -9.11 -8.31 -5.09
N TRP A 333 -9.04 -7.02 -4.78
CA TRP A 333 -10.15 -6.09 -4.94
C TRP A 333 -9.65 -4.89 -5.74
N VAL A 334 -10.37 -4.56 -6.82
CA VAL A 334 -10.05 -3.45 -7.72
C VAL A 334 -11.17 -2.41 -7.69
N ASN A 335 -10.85 -1.18 -8.02
CA ASN A 335 -11.85 -0.11 -8.10
C ASN A 335 -12.95 -0.41 -9.13
N LEU A 336 -14.16 0.10 -8.88
CA LEU A 336 -15.32 -0.18 -9.74
C LEU A 336 -15.10 0.18 -11.21
N ALA A 337 -14.33 1.24 -11.48
CA ALA A 337 -13.95 1.67 -12.82
C ALA A 337 -13.17 0.56 -13.55
N PHE A 338 -12.09 0.07 -12.96
CA PHE A 338 -11.33 -1.02 -13.55
C PHE A 338 -12.11 -2.35 -13.60
N HIS A 339 -12.97 -2.62 -12.62
CA HIS A 339 -13.83 -3.80 -12.67
C HIS A 339 -14.81 -3.77 -13.86
N ARG A 340 -15.30 -2.59 -14.27
CA ARG A 340 -16.07 -2.45 -15.52
C ARG A 340 -15.20 -2.71 -16.75
N TYR A 341 -13.95 -2.23 -16.72
CA TYR A 341 -12.98 -2.50 -17.78
C TYR A 341 -12.75 -4.01 -17.98
N LEU A 342 -12.61 -4.79 -16.89
CA LEU A 342 -12.49 -6.26 -16.98
C LEU A 342 -13.75 -6.94 -17.57
N ARG A 343 -14.91 -6.29 -17.51
CA ARG A 343 -16.15 -6.73 -18.18
C ARG A 343 -16.27 -6.25 -19.62
N GLY A 344 -15.25 -5.57 -20.15
CA GLY A 344 -15.25 -4.97 -21.49
C GLY A 344 -15.86 -3.58 -21.56
N GLY A 345 -16.25 -2.97 -20.43
CA GLY A 345 -16.75 -1.60 -20.37
C GLY A 345 -15.62 -0.60 -20.14
N TYR A 346 -15.28 0.20 -21.15
CA TYR A 346 -14.15 1.15 -21.10
C TYR A 346 -14.56 2.61 -21.39
N LYS A 347 -15.86 2.86 -21.56
CA LYS A 347 -16.46 4.18 -21.79
C LYS A 347 -17.16 4.66 -20.54
#